data_AF-A0A661L7C3-F1
#
_entry.id   AF-A0A661L7C3-F1
#
_cell.length_a   1.000
_cell.length_b   1.000
_cell.length_c   1.000
_cell.angle_alpha   90.00
_cell.angle_beta   90.00
_cell.angle_gamma   90.00
#
_symmetry.space_group_name_H-M   'P 1'
#
loop_
_entity.id
_entity.type
_entity.pdbx_description
1 polymer ?
#
loop_
_entity_poly.entity_id
_entity_poly.type
_entity_poly.pdbx_seq_one_letter_code
_entity_poly.pdbx_strand_id
1 'polypeptide(L)'
;MNVAEALRSIRYDLLEYIQKKVNVDFDNALQMPVHFTYKRKRHAIREIFARFRTQSARHINGYLARADDNEVYFLYFHFLGSNPKSKLNAGYWVLSFRVLDDRELMTLYREERKMLINMTLKRVVDFHGHLCPELVIGCKACEYAQKLLSENGKPEGRISVIAENSTSALDAIQVLFGATPGNQYLTIHDFGKHNYTFSVKNGQNDFRLSLKELNYADEDEYETLEEKIIRDQACLNDLVQFQGILDDRVKRLLASCPEELFTIENVRPMRQITEMPTIYLSCWGCGQQVLKSKAIEFQEKIYCIPCFQGIASRGPKQNLQ
;
A
#
# COMPACT_ATOMS: atom_id res chain seq x y z
N MET A 1 6.98 -11.73 9.68
CA MET A 1 7.83 -11.15 8.64
C MET A 1 6.99 -10.77 7.43
N ASN A 2 6.98 -9.49 7.04
CA ASN A 2 6.38 -9.02 5.78
C ASN A 2 7.44 -8.85 4.66
N VAL A 3 7.01 -8.43 3.47
CA VAL A 3 7.89 -8.29 2.29
C VAL A 3 9.00 -7.26 2.52
N ALA A 4 8.67 -6.07 3.01
CA ALA A 4 9.63 -4.99 3.27
C ALA A 4 10.68 -5.42 4.32
N GLU A 5 10.23 -6.06 5.40
CA GLU A 5 11.10 -6.65 6.40
C GLU A 5 12.05 -7.69 5.80
N ALA A 6 11.58 -8.55 4.90
CA ALA A 6 12.44 -9.54 4.23
C ALA A 6 13.49 -8.87 3.32
N LEU A 7 13.09 -7.87 2.53
CA LEU A 7 14.01 -7.11 1.66
C LEU A 7 15.06 -6.33 2.46
N ARG A 8 14.69 -5.72 3.59
CA ARG A 8 15.64 -5.08 4.51
C ARG A 8 16.64 -6.09 5.08
N SER A 9 16.18 -7.26 5.50
CA SER A 9 17.09 -8.31 5.97
C SER A 9 18.07 -8.74 4.89
N ILE A 10 17.64 -8.79 3.62
CA ILE A 10 18.55 -9.06 2.50
C ILE A 10 19.56 -7.91 2.33
N ARG A 11 19.12 -6.65 2.42
CA ARG A 11 20.01 -5.46 2.35
C ARG A 11 21.11 -5.50 3.42
N TYR A 12 20.76 -5.92 4.63
CA TYR A 12 21.66 -5.97 5.79
C TYR A 12 22.37 -7.32 5.97
N ASP A 13 22.30 -8.22 4.99
CA ASP A 13 22.91 -9.56 5.03
C ASP A 13 22.52 -10.42 6.26
N LEU A 14 21.27 -10.27 6.71
CA LEU A 14 20.70 -11.01 7.85
C LEU A 14 20.15 -12.37 7.37
N LEU A 15 21.04 -13.20 6.83
CA LEU A 15 20.70 -14.41 6.06
C LEU A 15 21.44 -15.65 6.56
N GLU A 16 20.76 -16.81 6.47
CA GLU A 16 21.41 -18.13 6.50
C GLU A 16 21.64 -18.59 5.05
N TYR A 17 22.90 -18.62 4.61
CA TYR A 17 23.27 -19.10 3.29
C TYR A 17 23.18 -20.63 3.19
N ILE A 18 22.42 -21.13 2.21
CA ILE A 18 22.14 -22.57 2.03
C ILE A 18 22.82 -23.11 0.76
N GLN A 19 22.62 -22.45 -0.38
CA GLN A 19 23.18 -22.78 -1.70
C GLN A 19 23.11 -24.27 -2.08
N LYS A 20 21.92 -24.88 -1.98
CA LYS A 20 21.73 -26.32 -2.27
C LYS A 20 20.72 -26.58 -3.37
N LYS A 21 21.00 -27.61 -4.18
CA LYS A 21 20.02 -28.14 -5.12
C LYS A 21 18.85 -28.76 -4.35
N VAL A 22 17.63 -28.45 -4.76
CA VAL A 22 16.41 -28.93 -4.11
C VAL A 22 15.41 -29.39 -5.16
N ASN A 23 14.51 -30.29 -4.76
CA ASN A 23 13.34 -30.63 -5.57
C ASN A 23 12.24 -29.62 -5.29
N VAL A 24 11.62 -29.11 -6.34
CA VAL A 24 10.53 -28.13 -6.28
C VAL A 24 9.38 -28.64 -7.10
N ASP A 25 8.20 -28.68 -6.50
CA ASP A 25 6.95 -28.85 -7.23
C ASP A 25 6.55 -27.47 -7.75
N PHE A 26 6.41 -27.35 -9.07
CA PHE A 26 6.15 -26.08 -9.75
C PHE A 26 4.80 -26.13 -10.45
N ASP A 27 3.97 -25.12 -10.20
CA ASP A 27 2.70 -24.95 -10.87
C ASP A 27 2.91 -24.20 -12.20
N ASN A 28 2.76 -24.92 -13.31
CA ASN A 28 2.93 -24.37 -14.64
C ASN A 28 1.79 -23.42 -15.06
N ALA A 29 0.59 -23.55 -14.48
CA ALA A 29 -0.52 -22.63 -14.79
C ALA A 29 -0.32 -21.30 -14.05
N LEU A 30 0.09 -21.36 -12.78
CA LEU A 30 0.32 -20.20 -11.93
C LEU A 30 1.73 -19.60 -12.06
N GLN A 31 2.63 -20.29 -12.78
CA GLN A 31 4.03 -19.92 -12.97
C GLN A 31 4.77 -19.65 -11.64
N MET A 32 4.53 -20.51 -10.64
CA MET A 32 5.13 -20.37 -9.32
C MET A 32 5.45 -21.71 -8.65
N PRO A 33 6.47 -21.76 -7.79
CA PRO A 33 6.74 -22.92 -6.96
C PRO A 33 5.64 -23.08 -5.90
N VAL A 34 5.21 -24.31 -5.64
CA VAL A 34 4.18 -24.64 -4.64
C VAL A 34 4.73 -25.42 -3.44
N HIS A 35 5.76 -26.25 -3.66
CA HIS A 35 6.47 -26.95 -2.59
C HIS A 35 7.94 -27.05 -2.92
N PHE A 36 8.78 -27.15 -1.90
CA PHE A 36 10.16 -27.59 -2.07
C PHE A 36 10.56 -28.57 -0.97
N THR A 37 11.55 -29.42 -1.26
CA THR A 37 12.06 -30.38 -0.28
C THR A 37 13.46 -30.00 0.16
N TYR A 38 13.64 -29.77 1.46
CA TYR A 38 14.92 -29.43 2.08
C TYR A 38 15.09 -30.18 3.41
N LYS A 39 16.30 -30.65 3.73
CA LYS A 39 16.59 -31.45 4.94
C LYS A 39 15.62 -32.63 5.16
N ARG A 40 15.19 -33.31 4.08
CA ARG A 40 14.18 -34.40 4.09
C ARG A 40 12.78 -34.01 4.58
N LYS A 41 12.51 -32.71 4.72
CA LYS A 41 11.18 -32.16 5.00
C LYS A 41 10.63 -31.50 3.74
N ARG A 42 9.33 -31.68 3.50
CA ARG A 42 8.61 -30.95 2.46
C ARG A 42 8.07 -29.66 3.07
N HIS A 43 8.33 -28.54 2.41
CA HIS A 43 7.88 -27.21 2.79
C HIS A 43 6.86 -26.74 1.76
N ALA A 44 5.66 -26.40 2.22
CA ALA A 44 4.63 -25.85 1.35
C ALA A 44 4.78 -24.33 1.26
N ILE A 45 4.74 -23.79 0.05
CA ILE A 45 4.82 -22.34 -0.15
C ILE A 45 3.44 -21.75 0.12
N ARG A 46 3.37 -20.86 1.11
CA ARG A 46 2.14 -20.18 1.51
C ARG A 46 1.93 -18.89 0.75
N GLU A 47 3.01 -18.16 0.52
CA GLU A 47 2.96 -16.83 -0.09
C GLU A 47 4.24 -16.57 -0.89
N ILE A 48 4.10 -15.98 -2.07
CA ILE A 48 5.23 -15.48 -2.86
C ILE A 48 5.35 -13.98 -2.57
N PHE A 49 6.42 -13.59 -1.88
CA PHE A 49 6.69 -12.19 -1.56
C PHE A 49 7.16 -11.40 -2.79
N ALA A 50 8.02 -12.02 -3.60
CA ALA A 50 8.53 -11.39 -4.81
C ALA A 50 9.01 -12.43 -5.82
N ARG A 51 8.97 -12.02 -7.08
CA ARG A 51 9.39 -12.78 -8.26
C ARG A 51 10.51 -12.02 -8.94
N PHE A 52 11.54 -12.73 -9.38
CA PHE A 52 12.75 -12.10 -9.89
C PHE A 52 13.23 -12.78 -11.15
N ARG A 53 13.92 -11.99 -11.97
CA ARG A 53 14.86 -12.51 -12.96
C ARG A 53 16.24 -12.56 -12.33
N THR A 54 16.90 -13.71 -12.37
CA THR A 54 18.32 -13.79 -11.95
C THR A 54 19.24 -13.10 -12.96
N GLN A 55 18.77 -12.92 -14.20
CA GLN A 55 19.46 -12.22 -15.28
C GLN A 55 18.42 -11.51 -16.15
N SER A 56 18.66 -10.26 -16.57
CA SER A 56 17.68 -9.42 -17.26
C SER A 56 17.10 -10.07 -18.53
N ALA A 57 17.91 -10.85 -19.27
CA ALA A 57 17.50 -11.52 -20.49
C ALA A 57 16.63 -12.78 -20.27
N ARG A 58 16.50 -13.28 -19.05
CA ARG A 58 15.75 -14.50 -18.72
C ARG A 58 14.32 -14.18 -18.27
N HIS A 59 13.46 -15.18 -18.35
CA HIS A 59 12.16 -15.13 -17.71
C HIS A 59 12.31 -15.19 -16.18
N ILE A 60 11.24 -14.84 -15.47
CA ILE A 60 11.18 -14.96 -14.01
C ILE A 60 11.54 -16.38 -13.62
N ASN A 61 12.53 -16.50 -12.75
CA ASN A 61 13.07 -17.77 -12.32
C ASN A 61 13.52 -17.76 -10.86
N GLY A 62 13.48 -16.61 -10.18
CA GLY A 62 13.73 -16.46 -8.76
C GLY A 62 12.45 -16.13 -8.00
N TYR A 63 12.34 -16.62 -6.77
CA TYR A 63 11.17 -16.48 -5.91
C TYR A 63 11.62 -16.31 -4.46
N LEU A 64 11.16 -15.22 -3.84
CA LEU A 64 11.26 -15.00 -2.39
C LEU A 64 9.91 -15.39 -1.84
N ALA A 65 9.89 -16.42 -1.00
CA ALA A 65 8.65 -17.10 -0.64
C ALA A 65 8.62 -17.41 0.85
N ARG A 66 7.45 -17.23 1.46
CA ARG A 66 7.17 -17.68 2.82
C ARG A 66 6.64 -19.11 2.79
N ALA A 67 7.29 -20.00 3.51
CA ALA A 67 6.88 -21.38 3.66
C ALA A 67 5.86 -21.56 4.81
N ASP A 68 5.40 -22.78 5.01
CA ASP A 68 4.41 -23.18 6.01
C ASP A 68 4.93 -23.19 7.45
N ASP A 69 6.25 -23.17 7.63
CA ASP A 69 6.92 -22.91 8.91
C ASP A 69 7.08 -21.41 9.21
N ASN A 70 6.50 -20.52 8.39
CA ASN A 70 6.62 -19.07 8.44
C ASN A 70 8.02 -18.51 8.15
N GLU A 71 8.97 -19.36 7.76
CA GLU A 71 10.30 -18.93 7.33
C GLU A 71 10.27 -18.40 5.90
N VAL A 72 11.18 -17.47 5.59
CA VAL A 72 11.28 -16.87 4.26
C VAL A 72 12.52 -17.38 3.56
N TYR A 73 12.33 -17.94 2.37
CA TYR A 73 13.38 -18.57 1.57
C TYR A 73 13.50 -17.91 0.20
N PHE A 74 14.72 -17.85 -0.31
CA PHE A 74 14.98 -17.51 -1.71
C PHE A 74 15.30 -18.75 -2.52
N LEU A 75 14.42 -19.05 -3.48
CA LEU A 75 14.52 -20.17 -4.41
C LEU A 75 14.74 -19.61 -5.82
N TYR A 76 15.61 -20.22 -6.61
CA TYR A 76 15.68 -19.90 -8.02
C TYR A 76 15.97 -21.11 -8.90
N PHE A 77 15.47 -21.08 -10.13
CA PHE A 77 15.78 -22.08 -11.14
C PHE A 77 17.05 -21.67 -11.90
N HIS A 78 18.11 -22.45 -11.74
CA HIS A 78 19.37 -22.26 -12.45
C HIS A 78 19.31 -22.96 -13.81
N PHE A 79 19.44 -22.22 -14.90
CA PHE A 79 19.49 -22.81 -16.23
C PHE A 79 20.92 -23.12 -16.66
N LEU A 80 21.13 -24.33 -17.19
CA LEU A 80 22.42 -24.84 -17.67
C LEU A 80 22.81 -24.28 -19.03
N GLY A 81 21.84 -23.92 -19.88
CA GLY A 81 22.10 -23.39 -21.22
C GLY A 81 22.35 -21.89 -21.20
N SER A 82 23.24 -21.39 -22.07
CA SER A 82 23.57 -19.96 -22.18
C SER A 82 22.54 -19.16 -22.98
N ASN A 83 21.70 -19.81 -23.79
CA ASN A 83 20.73 -19.12 -24.66
C ASN A 83 19.39 -18.86 -23.92
N PRO A 84 19.10 -17.61 -23.52
CA PRO A 84 17.88 -17.28 -22.77
C PRO A 84 16.59 -17.41 -23.60
N LYS A 85 16.70 -17.52 -24.93
CA LYS A 85 15.56 -17.63 -25.86
C LYS A 85 15.25 -19.06 -26.28
N SER A 86 15.92 -20.06 -25.71
CA SER A 86 15.65 -21.46 -26.03
C SER A 86 14.24 -21.86 -25.56
N LYS A 87 13.53 -22.64 -26.39
CA LYS A 87 12.21 -23.21 -26.06
C LYS A 87 12.30 -24.30 -24.98
N LEU A 88 13.45 -24.94 -24.87
CA LEU A 88 13.74 -25.95 -23.85
C LEU A 88 14.91 -25.47 -23.00
N ASN A 89 14.63 -25.28 -21.72
CA ASN A 89 15.54 -24.70 -20.76
C ASN A 89 15.82 -25.73 -19.68
N ALA A 90 16.88 -26.52 -19.87
CA ALA A 90 17.33 -27.48 -18.87
C ALA A 90 17.98 -26.76 -17.69
N GLY A 91 17.74 -27.24 -16.49
CA GLY A 91 18.20 -26.61 -15.27
C GLY A 91 17.86 -27.38 -14.02
N TYR A 92 18.11 -26.77 -12.87
CA TYR A 92 17.78 -27.32 -11.57
C TYR A 92 17.43 -26.20 -10.61
N TRP A 93 16.61 -26.52 -9.61
CA TRP A 93 16.26 -25.56 -8.56
C TRP A 93 17.35 -25.48 -7.50
N VAL A 94 17.58 -24.25 -7.03
CA VAL A 94 18.53 -23.92 -5.97
C VAL A 94 17.78 -23.20 -4.86
N LEU A 95 17.92 -23.73 -3.65
CA LEU A 95 17.60 -23.01 -2.41
C LEU A 95 18.84 -22.22 -2.01
N SER A 96 18.76 -20.91 -2.18
CA SER A 96 19.90 -20.00 -2.08
C SER A 96 20.20 -19.61 -0.63
N PHE A 97 19.21 -19.04 0.06
CA PHE A 97 19.32 -18.60 1.45
C PHE A 97 17.94 -18.61 2.14
N ARG A 98 17.96 -18.54 3.46
CA ARG A 98 16.81 -18.25 4.33
C ARG A 98 17.04 -16.90 5.02
N VAL A 99 16.00 -16.10 5.16
CA VAL A 99 16.04 -14.86 5.95
C VAL A 99 15.93 -15.21 7.42
N LEU A 100 16.83 -14.67 8.26
CA LEU A 100 16.81 -14.92 9.69
C LEU A 100 15.55 -14.36 10.36
N ASP A 101 14.98 -15.12 11.29
CA ASP A 101 13.86 -14.69 12.12
C ASP A 101 14.33 -13.70 13.21
N ASP A 102 13.39 -12.92 13.75
CA ASP A 102 13.67 -12.01 14.85
C ASP A 102 14.41 -12.71 15.99
N ARG A 103 14.00 -13.94 16.37
CA ARG A 103 14.60 -14.68 17.51
C ARG A 103 16.09 -14.94 17.34
N GLU A 104 16.59 -14.96 16.11
CA GLU A 104 17.99 -15.22 15.76
C GLU A 104 18.83 -13.94 15.68
N LEU A 105 18.20 -12.76 15.73
CA LEU A 105 18.85 -11.46 15.59
C LEU A 105 19.13 -10.80 16.94
N MET A 106 20.21 -10.01 17.03
CA MET A 106 20.40 -9.07 18.13
C MET A 106 19.38 -7.92 18.07
N THR A 107 19.04 -7.32 19.23
CA THR A 107 18.00 -6.29 19.34
C THR A 107 18.19 -5.11 18.37
N LEU A 108 19.42 -4.60 18.22
CA LEU A 108 19.71 -3.48 17.32
C LEU A 108 19.25 -3.76 15.88
N TYR A 109 19.57 -4.93 15.33
CA TYR A 109 19.16 -5.31 13.97
C TYR A 109 17.65 -5.54 13.84
N ARG A 110 16.98 -5.97 14.92
CA ARG A 110 15.51 -6.08 14.94
C ARG A 110 14.85 -4.71 14.84
N GLU A 111 15.39 -3.71 15.54
CA GLU A 111 14.85 -2.35 15.56
C GLU A 111 15.05 -1.65 14.20
N GLU A 112 16.27 -1.72 13.64
CA GLU A 112 16.59 -1.11 12.35
C GLU A 112 15.71 -1.66 11.23
N ARG A 113 15.49 -2.98 11.20
CA ARG A 113 14.65 -3.65 10.20
C ARG A 113 13.17 -3.24 10.28
N LYS A 114 12.65 -2.98 11.49
CA LYS A 114 11.22 -2.69 11.70
C LYS A 114 10.88 -1.21 11.54
N MET A 115 11.85 -0.31 11.72
CA MET A 115 11.68 1.14 11.57
C MET A 115 10.52 1.73 12.40
N LEU A 116 10.28 1.20 13.61
CA LEU A 116 9.20 1.65 14.48
C LEU A 116 9.75 2.62 15.53
N ILE A 117 9.21 3.85 15.53
CA ILE A 117 9.66 4.93 16.43
C ILE A 117 8.85 4.98 17.72
N ASN A 118 7.53 4.74 17.67
CA ASN A 118 6.67 4.78 18.84
C ASN A 118 5.44 3.87 18.69
N MET A 119 4.68 3.70 19.77
CA MET A 119 3.49 2.85 19.80
C MET A 119 2.33 3.36 18.92
N THR A 120 2.23 4.67 18.72
CA THR A 120 1.20 5.27 17.85
C THR A 120 1.44 4.89 16.39
N LEU A 121 2.67 5.06 15.90
CA LEU A 121 3.05 4.66 14.55
C LEU A 121 2.90 3.15 14.37
N LYS A 122 3.28 2.35 15.37
CA LYS A 122 3.10 0.90 15.33
C LYS A 122 1.63 0.51 15.11
N ARG A 123 0.68 1.14 15.82
CA ARG A 123 -0.75 0.86 15.65
C ARG A 123 -1.23 1.17 14.23
N VAL A 124 -0.76 2.25 13.63
CA VAL A 124 -1.09 2.64 12.25
C VAL A 124 -0.50 1.64 11.26
N VAL A 125 0.76 1.24 11.44
CA VAL A 125 1.45 0.24 10.60
C VAL A 125 0.78 -1.13 10.72
N ASP A 126 0.38 -1.56 11.92
CA ASP A 126 -0.33 -2.83 12.13
C ASP A 126 -1.69 -2.84 11.41
N PHE A 127 -2.39 -1.69 11.36
CA PHE A 127 -3.65 -1.56 10.64
C PHE A 127 -3.45 -1.57 9.11
N HIS A 128 -2.43 -0.86 8.60
CA HIS A 128 -2.14 -0.78 7.17
C HIS A 128 -1.44 -2.03 6.60
N GLY A 129 -0.65 -2.72 7.43
CA GLY A 129 0.11 -3.93 7.09
C GLY A 129 1.59 -3.70 6.75
N HIS A 130 1.99 -2.46 6.45
CA HIS A 130 3.39 -2.09 6.21
C HIS A 130 3.63 -0.60 6.48
N LEU A 131 4.90 -0.18 6.49
CA LEU A 131 5.29 1.23 6.60
C LEU A 131 5.78 1.71 5.23
N CYS A 132 5.14 2.74 4.69
CA CYS A 132 5.48 3.36 3.40
C CYS A 132 5.45 4.91 3.52
N PRO A 133 6.05 5.65 2.56
CA PRO A 133 6.08 7.12 2.59
C PRO A 133 4.69 7.75 2.74
N GLU A 134 3.71 7.26 1.98
CA GLU A 134 2.32 7.71 1.99
C GLU A 134 1.67 7.64 3.38
N LEU A 135 1.87 6.52 4.07
CA LEU A 135 1.35 6.33 5.43
C LEU A 135 1.97 7.34 6.40
N VAL A 136 3.26 7.63 6.25
CA VAL A 136 3.97 8.63 7.07
C VAL A 136 3.44 10.03 6.79
N ILE A 137 3.17 10.39 5.53
CA ILE A 137 2.54 11.67 5.17
C ILE A 137 1.19 11.82 5.90
N GLY A 138 0.37 10.77 5.92
CA GLY A 138 -0.88 10.75 6.68
C GLY A 138 -0.67 10.95 8.19
N CYS A 139 0.31 10.25 8.77
CA CYS A 139 0.68 10.44 10.18
C CYS A 139 1.12 11.89 10.48
N LYS A 140 1.91 12.50 9.59
CA LYS A 140 2.38 13.89 9.74
C LYS A 140 1.25 14.90 9.57
N ALA A 141 0.30 14.67 8.66
CA ALA A 141 -0.91 15.48 8.56
C ALA A 141 -1.73 15.41 9.85
N CYS A 142 -1.86 14.21 10.43
CA CYS A 142 -2.55 14.00 11.71
C CYS A 142 -1.84 14.70 12.88
N GLU A 143 -0.51 14.59 12.94
CA GLU A 143 0.33 15.27 13.94
C GLU A 143 0.12 16.79 13.88
N TYR A 144 0.16 17.37 12.68
CA TYR A 144 -0.02 18.80 12.52
C TYR A 144 -1.44 19.24 12.88
N ALA A 145 -2.46 18.52 12.39
CA ALA A 145 -3.84 18.82 12.69
C ALA A 145 -4.11 18.73 14.20
N GLN A 146 -3.55 17.75 14.90
CA GLN A 146 -3.70 17.63 16.35
C GLN A 146 -3.07 18.82 17.09
N LYS A 147 -1.90 19.29 16.65
CA LYS A 147 -1.26 20.49 17.19
C LYS A 147 -2.16 21.72 17.03
N LEU A 148 -2.63 21.99 15.81
CA LEU A 148 -3.50 23.12 15.49
C LEU A 148 -4.82 23.09 16.26
N LEU A 149 -5.41 21.90 16.41
CA LEU A 149 -6.62 21.71 17.19
C LEU A 149 -6.37 21.95 18.68
N SER A 150 -5.23 21.52 19.22
CA SER A 150 -4.89 21.71 20.63
C SER A 150 -4.62 23.18 20.97
N GLU A 151 -3.99 23.93 20.07
CA GLU A 151 -3.75 25.38 20.20
C GLU A 151 -5.06 26.18 20.23
N ASN A 152 -6.09 25.71 19.52
CA ASN A 152 -7.42 26.33 19.48
C ASN A 152 -8.37 25.85 20.60
N GLY A 153 -7.86 25.09 21.58
CA GLY A 153 -8.62 24.50 22.68
C GLY A 153 -9.12 23.08 22.37
N LYS A 154 -9.36 22.26 23.41
CA LYS A 154 -9.79 20.86 23.22
C LYS A 154 -11.07 20.81 22.37
N PRO A 155 -11.05 20.14 21.20
CA PRO A 155 -12.23 20.06 20.35
C PRO A 155 -13.34 19.29 21.09
N GLU A 156 -14.50 19.92 21.26
CA GLU A 156 -15.70 19.25 21.73
C GLU A 156 -16.38 18.53 20.55
N GLY A 157 -16.27 17.20 20.51
CA GLY A 157 -16.95 16.36 19.52
C GLY A 157 -16.01 15.61 18.57
N ARG A 158 -16.59 14.90 17.60
CA ARG A 158 -15.85 14.15 16.58
C ARG A 158 -15.36 15.08 15.48
N ILE A 159 -14.19 14.77 14.94
CA ILE A 159 -13.55 15.53 13.86
C ILE A 159 -13.96 14.89 12.54
N SER A 160 -14.47 15.71 11.61
CA SER A 160 -14.72 15.26 10.24
C SER A 160 -13.53 15.62 9.37
N VAL A 161 -13.20 14.76 8.42
CA VAL A 161 -12.09 14.95 7.48
C VAL A 161 -12.59 14.78 6.06
N ILE A 162 -12.23 15.71 5.19
CA ILE A 162 -12.30 15.51 3.74
C ILE A 162 -10.90 15.31 3.21
N ALA A 163 -10.68 14.22 2.49
CA ALA A 163 -9.45 13.94 1.78
C ALA A 163 -9.64 14.06 0.27
N GLU A 164 -8.64 14.63 -0.40
CA GLU A 164 -8.62 14.79 -1.86
C GLU A 164 -7.80 13.69 -2.59
N ASN A 165 -7.56 12.56 -1.94
CA ASN A 165 -6.86 11.39 -2.48
C ASN A 165 -7.43 10.07 -1.96
N SER A 166 -6.98 8.95 -2.53
CA SER A 166 -7.22 7.60 -2.00
C SER A 166 -5.90 6.82 -1.84
N THR A 167 -5.02 7.28 -0.94
CA THR A 167 -3.72 6.62 -0.67
C THR A 167 -3.62 6.06 0.75
N SER A 168 -2.53 5.35 1.08
CA SER A 168 -2.25 4.81 2.42
C SER A 168 -2.31 5.86 3.53
N ALA A 169 -2.17 7.15 3.21
CA ALA A 169 -2.29 8.24 4.17
C ALA A 169 -3.65 8.25 4.90
N LEU A 170 -4.73 7.80 4.23
CA LEU A 170 -6.07 7.76 4.81
C LEU A 170 -6.16 6.78 5.99
N ASP A 171 -5.37 5.71 6.00
CA ASP A 171 -5.36 4.74 7.09
C ASP A 171 -4.82 5.37 8.38
N ALA A 172 -3.84 6.26 8.28
CA ALA A 172 -3.38 7.05 9.42
C ALA A 172 -4.51 7.95 9.96
N ILE A 173 -5.25 8.63 9.09
CA ILE A 173 -6.39 9.48 9.48
C ILE A 173 -7.48 8.65 10.18
N GLN A 174 -7.82 7.49 9.63
CA GLN A 174 -8.79 6.59 10.22
C GLN A 174 -8.39 6.13 11.63
N VAL A 175 -7.13 5.72 11.81
CA VAL A 175 -6.65 5.18 13.09
C VAL A 175 -6.46 6.28 14.12
N LEU A 176 -5.94 7.45 13.73
CA LEU A 176 -5.55 8.50 14.67
C LEU A 176 -6.71 9.45 15.03
N PHE A 177 -7.56 9.78 14.06
CA PHE A 177 -8.71 10.68 14.26
C PHE A 177 -10.03 9.93 14.46
N GLY A 178 -10.08 8.62 14.17
CA GLY A 178 -11.31 7.84 14.21
C GLY A 178 -12.31 8.23 13.12
N ALA A 179 -11.89 9.03 12.15
CA ALA A 179 -12.70 9.46 11.01
C ALA A 179 -12.65 8.38 9.93
N THR A 180 -13.76 7.68 9.69
CA THR A 180 -13.80 6.56 8.73
C THR A 180 -14.89 6.77 7.68
N PRO A 181 -14.79 6.13 6.50
CA PRO A 181 -15.87 6.19 5.52
C PRO A 181 -17.15 5.56 6.09
N GLY A 182 -17.01 4.53 6.94
CA GLY A 182 -18.14 3.81 7.53
C GLY A 182 -18.95 4.65 8.52
N ASN A 183 -18.30 5.44 9.36
CA ASN A 183 -18.99 6.35 10.28
C ASN A 183 -19.29 7.73 9.66
N GLN A 184 -19.02 7.91 8.36
CA GLN A 184 -19.26 9.12 7.57
C GLN A 184 -18.45 10.35 8.01
N TYR A 185 -17.48 10.19 8.92
CA TYR A 185 -16.57 11.26 9.32
C TYR A 185 -15.37 11.41 8.39
N LEU A 186 -15.10 10.46 7.49
CA LEU A 186 -14.15 10.63 6.39
C LEU A 186 -14.87 10.65 5.05
N THR A 187 -14.77 11.76 4.33
CA THR A 187 -15.24 11.89 2.95
C THR A 187 -14.05 11.91 2.01
N ILE A 188 -14.13 11.13 0.93
CA ILE A 188 -13.05 10.99 -0.05
C ILE A 188 -13.51 11.59 -1.38
N HIS A 189 -12.76 12.58 -1.85
CA HIS A 189 -12.89 13.21 -3.16
C HIS A 189 -11.59 13.01 -3.91
N ASP A 190 -11.39 11.81 -4.45
CA ASP A 190 -10.09 11.43 -5.01
C ASP A 190 -9.72 12.25 -6.26
N PHE A 191 -8.88 13.26 -6.06
CA PHE A 191 -8.25 14.09 -7.08
C PHE A 191 -6.75 13.81 -7.18
N GLY A 192 -6.25 12.77 -6.48
CA GLY A 192 -4.83 12.47 -6.37
C GLY A 192 -4.01 13.51 -5.60
N LYS A 193 -4.63 14.36 -4.77
CA LYS A 193 -3.94 15.44 -4.04
C LYS A 193 -3.89 15.16 -2.55
N HIS A 194 -2.73 15.33 -1.95
CA HIS A 194 -2.56 15.30 -0.50
C HIS A 194 -3.09 16.59 0.16
N ASN A 195 -4.41 16.79 0.07
CA ASN A 195 -5.12 17.84 0.74
C ASN A 195 -6.11 17.22 1.73
N TYR A 196 -6.05 17.67 2.99
CA TYR A 196 -6.87 17.17 4.07
C TYR A 196 -7.53 18.35 4.78
N THR A 197 -8.86 18.41 4.69
CA THR A 197 -9.65 19.44 5.38
C THR A 197 -10.22 18.87 6.66
N PHE A 198 -9.89 19.48 7.80
CA PHE A 198 -10.35 19.09 9.12
C PHE A 198 -11.45 20.04 9.60
N SER A 199 -12.53 19.47 10.14
CA SER A 199 -13.68 20.23 10.63
C SER A 199 -14.13 19.76 12.02
N VAL A 200 -14.42 20.72 12.91
CA VAL A 200 -14.86 20.49 14.30
C VAL A 200 -16.29 20.98 14.48
N LYS A 201 -17.06 20.34 15.39
CA LYS A 201 -18.51 20.52 15.62
C LYS A 201 -19.02 21.96 15.71
N ASN A 202 -18.19 22.90 16.15
CA ASN A 202 -18.60 24.28 16.33
C ASN A 202 -18.37 25.17 15.09
N GLY A 203 -17.86 24.62 13.98
CA GLY A 203 -17.74 25.30 12.68
C GLY A 203 -16.89 26.58 12.70
N GLN A 204 -16.25 26.89 13.81
CA GLN A 204 -15.26 27.95 13.92
C GLN A 204 -13.91 27.25 13.82
N ASN A 205 -13.14 27.58 12.78
CA ASN A 205 -11.75 27.14 12.54
C ASN A 205 -11.58 25.82 11.77
N ASP A 206 -12.38 25.59 10.72
CA ASP A 206 -12.04 24.57 9.73
C ASP A 206 -10.78 24.98 8.96
N PHE A 207 -9.85 24.05 8.80
CA PHE A 207 -8.59 24.31 8.10
C PHE A 207 -8.25 23.15 7.17
N ARG A 208 -7.51 23.47 6.12
CA ARG A 208 -6.98 22.52 5.15
C ARG A 208 -5.46 22.48 5.24
N LEU A 209 -4.93 21.27 5.29
CA LEU A 209 -3.51 20.97 5.14
C LEU A 209 -3.27 20.47 3.73
N SER A 210 -2.39 21.15 2.99
CA SER A 210 -2.00 20.76 1.64
C SER A 210 -0.52 20.41 1.63
N LEU A 211 -0.16 19.23 1.14
CA LEU A 211 1.23 18.79 1.08
C LEU A 211 2.01 19.70 0.13
N LYS A 212 3.17 20.17 0.59
CA LYS A 212 4.13 20.90 -0.25
C LYS A 212 4.85 19.94 -1.19
N GLU A 213 5.50 20.50 -2.20
CA GLU A 213 6.39 19.73 -3.06
C GLU A 213 7.47 19.04 -2.21
N LEU A 214 7.58 17.72 -2.38
CA LEU A 214 8.61 16.91 -1.75
C LEU A 214 9.67 16.62 -2.79
N ASN A 215 10.90 17.00 -2.49
CA ASN A 215 12.05 16.72 -3.35
C ASN A 215 12.98 15.77 -2.59
N TYR A 216 13.16 14.58 -3.15
CA TYR A 216 14.00 13.54 -2.58
C TYR A 216 15.36 13.41 -3.29
N ALA A 217 15.55 14.08 -4.42
CA ALA A 217 16.77 14.01 -5.23
C ALA A 217 17.13 12.57 -5.62
N ASP A 218 16.11 11.72 -5.77
CA ASP A 218 16.19 10.31 -6.13
C ASP A 218 15.11 9.93 -7.17
N GLU A 219 14.47 10.92 -7.80
CA GLU A 219 13.34 10.77 -8.71
C GLU A 219 13.70 9.91 -9.93
N ASP A 220 14.82 10.20 -10.60
CA ASP A 220 15.28 9.46 -11.78
C ASP A 220 15.55 7.97 -11.47
N GLU A 221 16.15 7.68 -10.31
CA GLU A 221 16.45 6.32 -9.88
C GLU A 221 15.16 5.57 -9.50
N TYR A 222 14.26 6.26 -8.77
CA TYR A 222 12.95 5.73 -8.41
C TYR A 222 12.14 5.35 -9.64
N GLU A 223 12.00 6.25 -10.61
CA GLU A 223 11.24 6.00 -11.85
C GLU A 223 11.83 4.83 -12.64
N THR A 224 13.16 4.78 -12.77
CA THR A 224 13.85 3.69 -13.47
C THR A 224 13.58 2.32 -12.82
N LEU A 225 13.62 2.25 -11.49
CA LEU A 225 13.36 1.01 -10.76
C LEU A 225 11.88 0.64 -10.78
N GLU A 226 10.99 1.61 -10.60
CA GLU A 226 9.53 1.42 -10.67
C GLU A 226 9.10 0.87 -12.03
N GLU A 227 9.61 1.43 -13.13
CA GLU A 227 9.33 0.92 -14.48
C GLU A 227 9.76 -0.53 -14.65
N LYS A 228 10.95 -0.90 -14.14
CA LYS A 228 11.41 -2.29 -14.18
C LYS A 228 10.51 -3.22 -13.38
N ILE A 229 10.01 -2.77 -12.23
CA ILE A 229 9.12 -3.56 -11.38
C ILE A 229 7.76 -3.76 -12.08
N ILE A 230 7.15 -2.69 -12.59
CA ILE A 230 5.87 -2.75 -13.31
C ILE A 230 5.95 -3.65 -14.55
N ARG A 231 7.08 -3.63 -15.26
CA ARG A 231 7.30 -4.46 -16.46
C ARG A 231 7.75 -5.89 -16.15
N ASP A 232 7.79 -6.31 -14.87
CA ASP A 232 8.30 -7.62 -14.43
C ASP A 232 9.74 -7.90 -14.91
N GLN A 233 10.59 -6.87 -14.94
CA GLN A 233 11.98 -6.91 -15.38
C GLN A 233 12.99 -6.77 -14.24
N ALA A 234 12.53 -6.45 -13.02
CA ALA A 234 13.38 -6.26 -11.86
C ALA A 234 14.10 -7.56 -11.42
N CYS A 235 15.35 -7.42 -11.02
CA CYS A 235 16.10 -8.45 -10.30
C CYS A 235 15.97 -8.26 -8.78
N LEU A 236 16.54 -9.19 -8.00
CA LEU A 236 16.55 -9.09 -6.55
C LEU A 236 17.23 -7.80 -6.06
N ASN A 237 18.35 -7.42 -6.68
CA ASN A 237 19.05 -6.20 -6.30
C ASN A 237 18.20 -4.95 -6.60
N ASP A 238 17.52 -4.87 -7.76
CA ASP A 238 16.64 -3.74 -8.09
C ASP A 238 15.56 -3.55 -7.00
N LEU A 239 14.93 -4.65 -6.54
CA LEU A 239 13.91 -4.58 -5.48
C LEU A 239 14.49 -4.18 -4.12
N VAL A 240 15.69 -4.64 -3.79
CA VAL A 240 16.39 -4.23 -2.56
C VAL A 240 16.75 -2.74 -2.61
N GLN A 241 17.24 -2.24 -3.75
CA GLN A 241 17.51 -0.80 -3.93
C GLN A 241 16.23 0.03 -3.85
N PHE A 242 15.16 -0.41 -4.52
CA PHE A 242 13.86 0.26 -4.48
C PHE A 242 13.30 0.36 -3.05
N GLN A 243 13.35 -0.74 -2.28
CA GLN A 243 13.00 -0.71 -0.86
C GLN A 243 13.90 0.24 -0.07
N GLY A 244 15.19 0.34 -0.42
CA GLY A 244 16.12 1.27 0.20
C GLY A 244 15.74 2.73 -0.01
N ILE A 245 15.35 3.10 -1.23
CA ILE A 245 14.82 4.45 -1.54
C ILE A 245 13.59 4.74 -0.70
N LEU A 246 12.61 3.82 -0.67
CA LEU A 246 11.40 3.99 0.14
C LEU A 246 11.71 4.16 1.64
N ASP A 247 12.64 3.37 2.18
CA ASP A 247 13.06 3.46 3.57
C ASP A 247 13.72 4.82 3.88
N ASP A 248 14.55 5.32 2.97
CA ASP A 248 15.22 6.59 3.16
C ASP A 248 14.25 7.77 3.04
N ARG A 249 13.26 7.70 2.13
CA ARG A 249 12.13 8.65 2.09
C ARG A 249 11.31 8.63 3.38
N VAL A 250 10.99 7.44 3.90
CA VAL A 250 10.30 7.26 5.20
C VAL A 250 11.09 7.90 6.34
N LYS A 251 12.40 7.67 6.43
CA LYS A 251 13.25 8.26 7.48
C LYS A 251 13.25 9.78 7.40
N ARG A 252 13.40 10.35 6.20
CA ARG A 252 13.35 11.81 5.99
C ARG A 252 12.01 12.37 6.45
N LEU A 253 10.90 11.80 5.98
CA LEU A 253 9.56 12.23 6.38
C LEU A 253 9.34 12.16 7.89
N LEU A 254 9.77 11.08 8.54
CA LEU A 254 9.63 10.92 9.99
C LEU A 254 10.44 11.98 10.77
N ALA A 255 11.63 12.33 10.27
CA ALA A 255 12.51 13.34 10.85
C ALA A 255 12.05 14.78 10.60
N SER A 256 11.26 15.04 9.55
CA SER A 256 10.74 16.38 9.23
C SER A 256 9.68 16.87 10.22
N CYS A 257 9.65 18.18 10.42
CA CYS A 257 8.56 18.85 11.15
C CYS A 257 7.31 18.92 10.27
N PRO A 258 6.09 18.67 10.79
CA PRO A 258 4.88 18.73 9.99
C PRO A 258 4.63 20.08 9.30
N GLU A 259 5.03 21.19 9.92
CA GLU A 259 4.91 22.56 9.37
C GLU A 259 5.78 22.77 8.12
N GLU A 260 6.87 22.02 8.00
CA GLU A 260 7.73 22.05 6.80
C GLU A 260 7.04 21.34 5.65
N LEU A 261 6.27 20.28 5.92
CA LEU A 261 5.63 19.42 4.93
C LEU A 261 4.31 19.99 4.40
N PHE A 262 3.57 20.76 5.20
CA PHE A 262 2.22 21.20 4.84
C PHE A 262 2.07 22.72 4.81
N THR A 263 1.29 23.23 3.87
CA THR A 263 0.70 24.57 3.96
C THR A 263 -0.66 24.48 4.64
N ILE A 264 -1.00 25.52 5.42
CA ILE A 264 -2.28 25.64 6.10
C ILE A 264 -3.12 26.74 5.46
N GLU A 265 -4.39 26.45 5.23
CA GLU A 265 -5.39 27.43 4.77
C GLU A 265 -6.64 27.33 5.65
N ASN A 266 -7.13 28.47 6.16
CA ASN A 266 -8.45 28.51 6.78
C ASN A 266 -9.52 28.40 5.71
N VAL A 267 -10.42 27.43 5.85
CA VAL A 267 -11.49 27.21 4.88
C VAL A 267 -12.84 27.60 5.47
N ARG A 268 -13.82 27.81 4.59
CA ARG A 268 -15.18 28.08 5.06
C ARG A 268 -15.71 26.88 5.83
N PRO A 269 -16.48 27.10 6.91
CA PRO A 269 -17.04 26.04 7.71
C PRO A 269 -17.80 25.05 6.85
N MET A 270 -17.42 23.79 6.97
CA MET A 270 -18.04 22.69 6.28
C MET A 270 -19.38 22.38 6.93
N ARG A 271 -20.39 22.09 6.11
CA ARG A 271 -21.62 21.49 6.63
C ARG A 271 -21.25 20.11 7.14
N GLN A 272 -21.32 19.93 8.45
CA GLN A 272 -20.95 18.66 9.06
C GLN A 272 -21.80 17.53 8.51
N ILE A 273 -21.13 16.46 8.10
CA ILE A 273 -21.79 15.23 7.71
C ILE A 273 -22.07 14.48 9.00
N THR A 274 -23.30 14.59 9.50
CA THR A 274 -23.78 13.69 10.54
C THR A 274 -24.18 12.37 9.90
N GLU A 275 -23.97 11.27 10.62
CA GLU A 275 -24.43 9.95 10.21
C GLU A 275 -25.91 10.01 9.79
N MET A 276 -26.16 9.79 8.49
CA MET A 276 -27.50 9.90 7.92
C MET A 276 -28.28 8.59 8.11
N PRO A 277 -29.58 8.64 8.45
CA PRO A 277 -30.40 7.45 8.55
C PRO A 277 -30.49 6.73 7.20
N THR A 278 -30.35 5.42 7.25
CA THR A 278 -30.19 4.56 6.07
C THR A 278 -31.54 4.23 5.46
N ILE A 279 -32.04 5.09 4.56
CA ILE A 279 -33.23 4.82 3.75
C ILE A 279 -32.81 4.09 2.48
N TYR A 280 -33.47 2.96 2.18
CA TYR A 280 -33.28 2.22 0.94
C TYR A 280 -34.48 2.39 0.01
N LEU A 281 -34.20 2.45 -1.30
CA LEU A 281 -35.17 2.48 -2.39
C LEU A 281 -34.90 1.30 -3.31
N SER A 282 -35.91 0.84 -4.05
CA SER A 282 -35.72 -0.23 -5.03
C SER A 282 -35.28 0.35 -6.37
N CYS A 283 -34.15 -0.11 -6.92
CA CYS A 283 -33.72 0.24 -8.26
C CYS A 283 -34.65 -0.39 -9.31
N TRP A 284 -35.20 0.42 -10.22
CA TRP A 284 -36.07 -0.05 -11.30
C TRP A 284 -35.34 -0.98 -12.28
N GLY A 285 -34.05 -0.72 -12.55
CA GLY A 285 -33.29 -1.47 -13.56
C GLY A 285 -32.88 -2.88 -13.15
N CYS A 286 -32.43 -3.09 -11.91
CA CYS A 286 -31.95 -4.39 -11.42
C CYS A 286 -32.77 -4.98 -10.27
N GLY A 287 -33.73 -4.24 -9.70
CA GLY A 287 -34.53 -4.67 -8.54
C GLY A 287 -33.80 -4.63 -7.19
N GLN A 288 -32.49 -4.35 -7.16
CA GLN A 288 -31.72 -4.30 -5.92
C GLN A 288 -32.02 -3.05 -5.09
N GLN A 289 -31.86 -3.17 -3.77
CA GLN A 289 -31.98 -2.03 -2.86
C GLN A 289 -30.78 -1.08 -3.00
N VAL A 290 -31.06 0.23 -3.08
CA VAL A 290 -30.08 1.30 -3.18
C VAL A 290 -30.31 2.33 -2.09
N LEU A 291 -29.24 2.81 -1.47
CA LEU A 291 -29.29 3.92 -0.51
C LEU A 291 -29.91 5.16 -1.18
N LYS A 292 -30.90 5.78 -0.54
CA LYS A 292 -31.55 7.00 -1.04
C LYS A 292 -30.55 8.11 -1.36
N SER A 293 -29.51 8.27 -0.55
CA SER A 293 -28.44 9.25 -0.77
C SER A 293 -27.55 8.96 -1.99
N LYS A 294 -27.62 7.75 -2.56
CA LYS A 294 -26.87 7.29 -3.73
C LYS A 294 -27.77 6.91 -4.90
N ALA A 295 -29.08 7.08 -4.75
CA ALA A 295 -30.07 6.78 -5.77
C ALA A 295 -30.19 7.95 -6.75
N ILE A 296 -30.38 7.65 -8.03
CA ILE A 296 -30.59 8.64 -9.09
C ILE A 296 -32.04 8.55 -9.53
N GLU A 297 -32.74 9.67 -9.49
CA GLU A 297 -34.09 9.78 -10.04
C GLU A 297 -34.00 10.21 -11.51
N PHE A 298 -34.58 9.41 -12.40
CA PHE A 298 -34.60 9.67 -13.83
C PHE A 298 -35.91 9.17 -14.44
N GLN A 299 -36.63 10.02 -15.18
CA GLN A 299 -37.95 9.69 -15.74
C GLN A 299 -38.91 9.07 -14.71
N GLU A 300 -39.04 9.71 -13.54
CA GLU A 300 -39.92 9.29 -12.42
C GLU A 300 -39.61 7.89 -11.87
N LYS A 301 -38.44 7.33 -12.21
CA LYS A 301 -37.98 6.03 -11.74
C LYS A 301 -36.67 6.19 -10.99
N ILE A 302 -36.50 5.35 -9.98
CA ILE A 302 -35.28 5.31 -9.18
C ILE A 302 -34.31 4.31 -9.77
N TYR A 303 -33.06 4.71 -9.96
CA TYR A 303 -31.99 3.88 -10.45
C TYR A 303 -30.80 3.89 -9.49
N CYS A 304 -30.10 2.76 -9.39
CA CYS A 304 -28.74 2.74 -8.86
C CYS A 304 -27.76 3.33 -9.89
N ILE A 305 -26.61 3.82 -9.42
CA ILE A 305 -25.58 4.45 -10.27
C ILE A 305 -25.19 3.57 -11.47
N PRO A 306 -24.91 2.25 -11.32
CA PRO A 306 -24.56 1.40 -12.46
C PRO A 306 -25.68 1.27 -13.51
N CYS A 307 -26.94 1.09 -13.08
CA CYS A 307 -28.07 1.00 -14.02
C CYS A 307 -28.29 2.31 -14.76
N PHE A 308 -28.16 3.44 -14.08
CA PHE A 308 -28.27 4.75 -14.71
C PHE A 308 -27.15 4.99 -15.73
N GLN A 309 -25.90 4.66 -15.40
CA GLN A 309 -24.78 4.76 -16.34
C GLN A 309 -24.97 3.86 -17.57
N GLY A 310 -25.55 2.67 -17.40
CA GLY A 310 -25.91 1.77 -18.50
C GLY A 310 -27.00 2.33 -19.44
N ILE A 311 -27.89 3.18 -18.93
CA ILE A 311 -28.91 3.88 -19.74
C ILE A 311 -28.26 5.06 -20.48
N ALA A 312 -27.47 5.88 -19.79
CA ALA A 312 -26.81 7.06 -20.36
C ALA A 312 -25.83 6.69 -21.49
N SER A 313 -25.11 5.58 -21.36
CA SER A 313 -24.20 5.06 -22.39
C SER A 313 -24.91 4.46 -23.62
N ARG A 314 -26.24 4.26 -23.56
CA ARG A 314 -27.09 3.77 -24.67
C ARG A 314 -27.96 4.87 -25.27
N GLY A 315 -27.83 6.12 -24.84
CA GLY A 315 -28.49 7.27 -25.48
C GLY A 315 -28.00 7.48 -26.92
N PRO A 316 -28.84 8.00 -27.83
CA PRO A 316 -28.42 8.25 -29.20
C PRO A 316 -27.23 9.21 -29.20
N LYS A 317 -26.20 8.92 -30.02
CA LYS A 317 -25.18 9.90 -30.41
C LYS A 317 -25.91 11.06 -31.09
N GLN A 318 -26.37 12.05 -30.32
CA GLN A 318 -26.81 13.31 -30.89
C GLN A 318 -25.55 14.04 -31.34
N ASN A 319 -25.52 14.28 -32.65
CA ASN A 319 -24.53 15.07 -33.36
C ASN A 319 -24.24 16.37 -32.59
N LEU A 320 -23.03 16.49 -32.06
CA LEU A 320 -22.43 17.79 -31.76
C LEU A 320 -21.81 18.29 -33.06
N GLN A 321 -22.55 19.15 -33.75
CA GLN A 321 -21.97 20.22 -34.58
C GLN A 321 -21.47 21.34 -33.67
#